data_AF-A0A377IU61-F1
#
_entry.id   AF-A0A377IU61-F1
#
_cell.length_a   1.000
_cell.length_b   1.000
_cell.length_c   1.000
_cell.angle_alpha   90.00
_cell.angle_beta   90.00
_cell.angle_gamma   90.00
#
_symmetry.space_group_name_H-M   'P 1'
#
loop_
_entity.id
_entity.type
_entity.pdbx_description
1 polymer ?
#
loop_
_entity_poly.entity_id
_entity_poly.type
_entity_poly.pdbx_seq_one_letter_code
_entity_poly.pdbx_strand_id
1 'polypeptide(L)'
;MSLELFHWVLALYVAGLFMSILGSIQSLLKYNEVKRTMDIDVFQIRPSLKSYLILKPIFWPYFFIAEKSPIDRISELFFKHYGDEGHTYLRDNGLKNFLRDVTRGKNRYENYQVKRLFWPIDEGSEDYQEHQKYFPNNSKPLHAEIIYAQHQEKYLVGVMWSTRECLDNAKPVSRFQLDECESITFLQFQQRLLQINQAKAREFLSQYKYTN
;
A
#
# COMPACT_ATOMS: atom_id res chain seq x y z
N MET A 1 -43.06 18.12 6.61
CA MET A 1 -41.69 18.44 6.17
C MET A 1 -41.76 19.82 5.52
N SER A 2 -41.02 20.83 6.00
CA SER A 2 -41.09 22.17 5.40
C SER A 2 -40.55 22.13 3.96
N LEU A 3 -41.11 22.96 3.08
CA LEU A 3 -40.68 23.08 1.69
C LEU A 3 -39.16 23.31 1.60
N GLU A 4 -38.61 24.13 2.50
CA GLU A 4 -37.17 24.39 2.61
C GLU A 4 -36.34 23.13 2.89
N LEU A 5 -36.79 22.27 3.81
CA LEU A 5 -36.08 21.04 4.16
C LEU A 5 -36.03 20.07 2.98
N PHE A 6 -37.09 20.02 2.17
CA PHE A 6 -37.10 19.27 0.91
C PHE A 6 -36.06 19.79 -0.08
N HIS A 7 -35.96 21.11 -0.26
CA HIS A 7 -34.98 21.72 -1.17
C HIS A 7 -33.54 21.44 -0.72
N TRP A 8 -33.25 21.52 0.58
CA TRP A 8 -31.94 21.19 1.13
C TRP A 8 -31.56 19.72 0.96
N VAL A 9 -32.48 18.80 1.22
CA VAL A 9 -32.27 17.36 1.00
C VAL A 9 -32.01 17.08 -0.48
N LEU A 10 -32.78 17.71 -1.38
CA LEU A 10 -32.60 17.57 -2.82
C LEU A 10 -31.24 18.12 -3.26
N ALA A 11 -30.85 19.30 -2.79
CA ALA A 11 -29.56 19.91 -3.09
C ALA A 11 -28.38 19.02 -2.64
N LEU A 12 -28.45 18.49 -1.41
CA LEU A 12 -27.45 17.55 -0.88
C LEU A 12 -27.40 16.26 -1.70
N TYR A 13 -28.56 15.72 -2.07
CA TYR A 13 -28.65 14.52 -2.88
C TYR A 13 -28.02 14.71 -4.26
N VAL A 14 -28.33 15.83 -4.92
CA VAL A 14 -27.77 16.18 -6.24
C VAL A 14 -26.26 16.40 -6.14
N ALA A 15 -25.77 17.12 -5.13
CA ALA A 15 -24.34 17.32 -4.92
C ALA A 15 -23.59 15.99 -4.70
N GLY A 16 -24.15 15.10 -3.87
CA GLY A 16 -23.60 13.77 -3.63
C GLY A 16 -23.61 12.88 -4.88
N LEU A 17 -24.66 12.98 -5.70
CA LEU A 17 -24.75 12.30 -6.99
C LEU A 17 -23.59 12.72 -7.91
N PHE A 18 -23.38 14.03 -8.11
CA PHE A 18 -22.28 14.54 -8.93
C PHE A 18 -20.91 14.06 -8.45
N MET A 19 -20.65 14.16 -7.15
CA MET A 19 -19.40 13.69 -6.55
C MET A 19 -19.20 12.19 -6.77
N SER A 20 -20.25 11.39 -6.62
CA SER A 20 -20.17 9.95 -6.82
C SER A 20 -19.99 9.57 -8.30
N ILE A 21 -20.59 10.30 -9.24
CA ILE A 21 -20.36 10.10 -10.69
C ILE A 21 -18.89 10.35 -11.02
N LEU A 22 -18.32 11.48 -10.56
CA LEU A 22 -16.90 11.80 -10.78
C LEU A 22 -16.00 10.70 -10.22
N GLY A 23 -16.30 10.21 -9.02
CA GLY A 23 -15.59 9.09 -8.41
C GLY A 23 -15.64 7.81 -9.26
N SER A 24 -16.82 7.43 -9.75
CA SER A 24 -16.97 6.27 -10.63
C SER A 24 -16.18 6.41 -11.94
N ILE A 25 -16.16 7.60 -12.54
CA ILE A 25 -15.36 7.88 -13.75
C ILE A 25 -13.87 7.72 -13.46
N GLN A 26 -13.37 8.30 -12.36
CA GLN A 26 -11.96 8.17 -11.96
C GLN A 26 -11.57 6.71 -11.70
N SER A 27 -12.43 5.94 -11.04
CA SER A 27 -12.21 4.50 -10.83
C SER A 27 -12.11 3.74 -12.16
N LEU A 28 -12.98 4.06 -13.13
CA LEU A 28 -12.96 3.43 -14.44
C LEU A 28 -11.67 3.75 -15.21
N LEU A 29 -11.20 4.99 -15.16
CA LEU A 29 -9.90 5.38 -15.75
C LEU A 29 -8.74 4.60 -15.12
N LYS A 30 -8.73 4.44 -13.79
CA LYS A 30 -7.71 3.64 -13.09
C LYS A 30 -7.76 2.16 -13.46
N TYR A 31 -8.94 1.56 -13.60
CA TYR A 31 -9.03 0.15 -14.02
C TYR A 31 -8.54 -0.06 -15.44
N ASN A 32 -8.80 0.90 -16.34
CA ASN A 32 -8.23 0.88 -17.68
C ASN A 32 -6.70 1.01 -17.66
N GLU A 33 -6.16 1.85 -16.78
CA GLU A 33 -4.72 1.95 -16.57
C GLU A 33 -4.13 0.63 -16.08
N VAL A 34 -4.72 0.01 -15.05
CA VAL A 34 -4.30 -1.30 -14.53
C VAL A 34 -4.33 -2.37 -15.62
N LYS A 35 -5.38 -2.42 -16.44
CA LYS A 35 -5.44 -3.33 -17.58
C LYS A 35 -4.28 -3.10 -18.55
N ARG A 36 -3.94 -1.84 -18.84
CA ARG A 36 -2.82 -1.49 -19.72
C ARG A 36 -1.45 -1.82 -19.12
N THR A 37 -1.25 -1.59 -17.83
CA THR A 37 0.07 -1.73 -17.18
C THR A 37 0.35 -3.14 -16.68
N MET A 38 -0.68 -3.86 -16.21
CA MET A 38 -0.52 -5.17 -15.57
C MET A 38 -1.12 -6.32 -16.40
N ASP A 39 -1.78 -6.04 -17.53
CA ASP A 39 -2.53 -7.02 -18.34
C ASP A 39 -3.63 -7.76 -17.54
N ILE A 40 -4.11 -7.11 -16.47
CA ILE A 40 -5.17 -7.64 -15.61
C ILE A 40 -6.49 -6.95 -15.98
N ASP A 41 -7.42 -7.71 -16.56
CA ASP A 41 -8.79 -7.22 -16.76
C ASP A 41 -9.63 -7.41 -15.49
N VAL A 42 -9.69 -6.35 -14.67
CA VAL A 42 -10.45 -6.32 -13.41
C VAL A 42 -11.94 -6.63 -13.63
N PHE A 43 -12.52 -6.24 -14.77
CA PHE A 43 -13.94 -6.46 -15.04
C PHE A 43 -14.24 -7.90 -15.49
N GLN A 44 -13.26 -8.60 -16.06
CA GLN A 44 -13.40 -10.05 -16.29
C GLN A 44 -13.32 -10.83 -14.99
N ILE A 45 -12.42 -10.43 -14.07
CA ILE A 45 -12.26 -11.09 -12.77
C ILE A 45 -13.47 -10.81 -11.86
N ARG A 46 -13.99 -9.58 -11.89
CA ARG A 46 -15.17 -9.16 -11.11
C ARG A 46 -16.17 -8.40 -11.98
N PRO A 47 -17.07 -9.12 -12.70
CA PRO A 47 -18.07 -8.48 -13.57
C PRO A 47 -19.08 -7.63 -12.78
N SER A 48 -19.35 -7.99 -11.52
CA SER A 48 -20.21 -7.21 -10.62
C SER A 48 -19.72 -5.77 -10.38
N LEU A 49 -18.43 -5.51 -10.60
CA LEU A 49 -17.82 -4.20 -10.39
C LEU A 49 -18.33 -3.15 -11.39
N LYS A 50 -18.72 -3.57 -12.60
CA LYS A 50 -19.32 -2.68 -13.60
C LYS A 50 -20.69 -2.18 -13.15
N SER A 51 -21.55 -3.09 -12.70
CA SER A 51 -22.87 -2.75 -12.15
C SER A 51 -22.73 -1.88 -10.90
N TYR A 52 -21.76 -2.18 -10.05
CA TYR A 52 -21.44 -1.38 -8.88
C TYR A 52 -21.09 0.08 -9.24
N LEU A 53 -20.23 0.33 -10.25
CA LEU A 53 -19.88 1.70 -10.65
C LEU A 53 -21.07 2.52 -11.18
N ILE A 54 -22.08 1.86 -11.74
CA ILE A 54 -23.33 2.49 -12.22
C ILE A 54 -24.32 2.74 -11.07
N LEU A 55 -24.48 1.76 -10.17
CA LEU A 55 -25.43 1.85 -9.07
C LEU A 55 -24.94 2.77 -7.95
N LYS A 56 -23.62 2.88 -7.77
CA LYS A 56 -23.01 3.66 -6.69
C LYS A 56 -23.45 5.13 -6.69
N PRO A 57 -23.46 5.87 -7.82
CA PRO A 57 -23.98 7.23 -7.85
C PRO A 57 -25.46 7.35 -7.48
N ILE A 58 -26.30 6.45 -8.00
CA ILE A 58 -27.75 6.49 -7.76
C ILE A 58 -28.05 6.25 -6.28
N PHE A 59 -27.40 5.26 -5.69
CA PHE A 59 -27.57 4.89 -4.28
C PHE A 59 -26.44 5.43 -3.40
N TRP A 60 -25.88 6.59 -3.75
CA TRP A 60 -24.71 7.14 -3.05
C TRP A 60 -24.91 7.26 -1.53
N PRO A 61 -26.09 7.61 -0.98
CA PRO A 61 -26.23 7.71 0.48
C PRO A 61 -26.05 6.35 1.17
N TYR A 62 -26.57 5.28 0.55
CA TYR A 62 -26.42 3.93 1.07
C TYR A 62 -24.95 3.49 1.03
N PHE A 63 -24.28 3.64 -0.11
CA PHE A 63 -22.86 3.30 -0.26
C PHE A 63 -21.95 4.19 0.60
N PHE A 64 -22.37 5.43 0.86
CA PHE A 64 -21.68 6.31 1.79
C PHE A 64 -21.66 5.73 3.21
N ILE A 65 -22.75 5.13 3.66
CA ILE A 65 -22.80 4.52 5.00
C ILE A 65 -22.13 3.13 5.00
N ALA A 66 -22.40 2.32 3.99
CA ALA A 66 -22.00 0.91 3.96
C ALA A 66 -20.51 0.68 3.64
N GLU A 67 -19.87 1.51 2.81
CA GLU A 67 -18.51 1.23 2.33
C GLU A 67 -17.40 1.64 3.29
N LYS A 68 -17.68 2.58 4.19
CA LYS A 68 -16.65 3.20 5.01
C LYS A 68 -17.16 3.57 6.38
N SER A 69 -16.42 3.16 7.40
CA SER A 69 -16.73 3.55 8.77
C SER A 69 -16.61 5.08 8.92
N PRO A 70 -17.35 5.70 9.87
CA PRO A 70 -17.16 7.11 10.20
C PRO A 70 -15.70 7.44 10.57
N ILE A 71 -15.00 6.51 11.23
CA ILE A 71 -13.60 6.66 11.63
C ILE A 71 -12.69 6.77 10.41
N ASP A 72 -12.86 5.89 9.42
CA ASP A 72 -12.08 5.94 8.17
C ASP A 72 -12.27 7.26 7.43
N ARG A 73 -13.49 7.79 7.43
CA ARG A 73 -13.82 9.06 6.78
C ARG A 73 -13.13 10.23 7.46
N ILE A 74 -13.21 10.30 8.78
CA ILE A 74 -12.53 11.34 9.58
C ILE A 74 -11.02 11.23 9.40
N SER A 75 -10.48 10.01 9.47
CA SER A 75 -9.06 9.75 9.25
C SER A 75 -8.61 10.20 7.87
N GLU A 76 -9.34 9.89 6.81
CA GLU A 76 -8.97 10.34 5.46
C GLU A 76 -9.21 11.83 5.21
N LEU A 77 -10.15 12.45 5.93
CA LEU A 77 -10.41 13.89 5.80
C LEU A 77 -9.30 14.71 6.44
N PHE A 78 -8.83 14.31 7.62
CA PHE A 78 -7.88 15.11 8.43
C PHE A 78 -6.46 14.57 8.45
N PHE A 79 -6.27 13.26 8.30
CA PHE A 79 -5.00 12.58 8.50
C PHE A 79 -4.47 11.83 7.27
N LYS A 80 -5.14 11.94 6.12
CA LYS A 80 -4.69 11.28 4.88
C LYS A 80 -3.27 11.63 4.46
N HIS A 81 -2.85 12.86 4.74
CA HIS A 81 -1.50 13.35 4.46
C HIS A 81 -0.68 13.57 5.74
N TYR A 82 -1.14 13.03 6.87
CA TYR A 82 -0.40 13.11 8.12
C TYR A 82 0.78 12.16 8.08
N GLY A 83 1.99 12.66 8.28
CA GLY A 83 3.17 11.81 8.42
C GLY A 83 4.38 12.30 7.63
N ASP A 84 4.94 11.40 6.81
CA ASP A 84 6.08 11.68 5.96
C ASP A 84 5.65 12.23 4.60
N GLU A 85 6.45 13.14 4.04
CA GLU A 85 6.14 13.81 2.77
C GLU A 85 5.97 12.80 1.63
N GLY A 86 5.06 13.12 0.70
CA GLY A 86 4.73 12.27 -0.43
C GLY A 86 3.84 11.07 -0.07
N HIS A 87 3.62 10.76 1.20
CA HIS A 87 2.79 9.62 1.59
C HIS A 87 1.31 9.98 1.68
N THR A 88 0.48 8.97 1.38
CA THR A 88 -0.97 9.06 1.47
C THR A 88 -1.46 7.83 2.22
N TYR A 89 -2.07 8.04 3.37
CA TYR A 89 -2.60 6.97 4.22
C TYR A 89 -4.12 6.90 4.04
N LEU A 90 -4.61 5.73 3.66
CA LEU A 90 -6.04 5.46 3.47
C LEU A 90 -6.64 4.84 4.72
N ARG A 91 -7.97 4.87 4.84
CA ARG A 91 -8.73 4.36 6.00
C ARG A 91 -8.25 5.02 7.30
N ASP A 92 -8.34 4.30 8.40
CA ASP A 92 -7.87 4.71 9.72
C ASP A 92 -6.33 4.79 9.89
N ASN A 93 -5.53 4.49 8.85
CA ASN A 93 -4.06 4.48 8.97
C ASN A 93 -3.47 5.86 9.29
N GLY A 94 -4.01 6.94 8.73
CA GLY A 94 -3.56 8.31 9.05
C GLY A 94 -3.75 8.63 10.54
N LEU A 95 -4.92 8.30 11.08
CA LEU A 95 -5.20 8.46 12.50
C LEU A 95 -4.33 7.55 13.38
N LYS A 96 -4.14 6.29 12.99
CA LYS A 96 -3.22 5.36 13.69
C LYS A 96 -1.79 5.90 13.72
N ASN A 97 -1.32 6.47 12.61
CA ASN A 97 0.00 7.07 12.50
C ASN A 97 0.14 8.28 13.43
N PHE A 98 -0.87 9.14 13.50
CA PHE A 98 -0.93 10.22 14.47
C PHE A 98 -0.84 9.70 15.92
N LEU A 99 -1.62 8.69 16.28
CA LEU A 99 -1.57 8.10 17.62
C LEU A 99 -0.22 7.45 17.92
N ARG A 100 0.42 6.81 16.93
CA ARG A 100 1.78 6.26 17.08
C ARG A 100 2.80 7.35 17.33
N ASP A 101 2.72 8.48 16.63
CA ASP A 101 3.62 9.61 16.87
C ASP A 101 3.41 10.24 18.24
N VAL A 102 2.16 10.34 18.72
CA VAL A 102 1.85 10.82 20.07
C VAL A 102 2.44 9.89 21.15
N THR A 103 2.39 8.57 20.93
CA THR A 103 2.81 7.57 21.92
C THR A 103 4.30 7.23 21.87
N ARG A 104 4.91 7.20 20.68
CA ARG A 104 6.30 6.74 20.47
C ARG A 104 7.26 7.86 20.07
N GLY A 105 6.75 9.06 19.77
CA GLY A 105 7.54 10.16 19.23
C GLY A 105 7.84 10.02 17.74
N LYS A 106 8.06 11.16 17.08
CA LYS A 106 8.32 11.24 15.62
C LYS A 106 9.71 10.75 15.23
N ASN A 107 10.70 10.94 16.11
CA ASN A 107 12.11 10.69 15.84
C ASN A 107 12.59 9.28 16.24
N ARG A 108 11.67 8.33 16.44
CA ARG A 108 11.98 6.99 16.95
C ARG A 108 12.95 6.17 16.07
N TYR A 109 13.17 6.58 14.82
CA TYR A 109 14.13 5.96 13.90
C TYR A 109 15.25 6.91 13.43
N GLU A 110 15.45 8.04 14.10
CA GLU A 110 16.47 9.04 13.70
C GLU A 110 17.90 8.46 13.66
N ASN A 111 18.21 7.50 14.54
CA ASN A 111 19.52 6.84 14.61
C ASN A 111 19.62 5.57 13.76
N TYR A 112 18.60 5.24 12.98
CA TYR A 112 18.62 4.04 12.15
C TYR A 112 19.19 4.35 10.76
N GLN A 113 20.08 3.48 10.28
CA GLN A 113 20.47 3.48 8.88
C GLN A 113 19.41 2.75 8.07
N VAL A 114 18.59 3.50 7.34
CA VAL A 114 17.50 2.96 6.52
C VAL A 114 17.97 2.76 5.09
N LYS A 115 17.76 1.56 4.55
CA LYS A 115 18.12 1.20 3.18
C LYS A 115 16.97 0.46 2.52
N ARG A 116 16.87 0.63 1.21
CA ARG A 116 15.93 -0.08 0.34
C ARG A 116 16.71 -0.84 -0.72
N LEU A 117 16.37 -2.11 -0.92
CA LEU A 117 16.95 -2.98 -1.93
C LEU A 117 15.83 -3.51 -2.83
N PHE A 118 16.14 -3.72 -4.10
CA PHE A 118 15.23 -4.30 -5.08
C PHE A 118 15.88 -5.50 -5.74
N TRP A 119 15.46 -6.70 -5.38
CA TRP A 119 16.06 -7.94 -5.87
C TRP A 119 15.06 -8.76 -6.66
N PRO A 120 15.48 -9.42 -7.77
CA PRO A 120 14.67 -10.47 -8.35
C PRO A 120 14.52 -11.62 -7.35
N ILE A 121 13.34 -12.23 -7.31
CA ILE A 121 13.10 -13.40 -6.46
C ILE A 121 13.57 -14.66 -7.21
N ASP A 122 14.23 -15.58 -6.50
CA ASP A 122 14.59 -16.87 -7.09
C ASP A 122 13.32 -17.68 -7.41
N GLU A 123 13.15 -18.14 -8.64
CA GLU A 123 11.94 -18.88 -9.08
C GLU A 123 11.74 -20.20 -8.29
N GLY A 124 12.82 -20.77 -7.76
CA GLY A 124 12.78 -21.95 -6.91
C GLY A 124 12.48 -21.66 -5.43
N SER A 125 12.35 -20.40 -5.02
CA SER A 125 12.05 -20.04 -3.63
C SER A 125 10.60 -20.37 -3.26
N GLU A 126 10.37 -20.67 -1.98
CA GLU A 126 9.03 -20.91 -1.45
C GLU A 126 8.12 -19.69 -1.65
N ASP A 127 8.66 -18.49 -1.44
CA ASP A 127 7.98 -17.20 -1.64
C ASP A 127 7.49 -17.04 -3.10
N TYR A 128 8.31 -17.43 -4.10
CA TYR A 128 7.91 -17.38 -5.51
C TYR A 128 6.82 -18.41 -5.83
N GLN A 129 6.96 -19.63 -5.32
CA GLN A 129 5.98 -20.69 -5.54
C GLN A 129 4.62 -20.35 -4.90
N GLU A 130 4.62 -19.74 -3.71
CA GLU A 130 3.40 -19.28 -3.06
C GLU A 130 2.72 -18.18 -3.89
N HIS A 131 3.47 -17.19 -4.36
CA HIS A 131 2.91 -16.14 -5.22
C HIS A 131 2.30 -16.71 -6.52
N GLN A 132 2.96 -17.66 -7.17
CA GLN A 132 2.46 -18.30 -8.39
C GLN A 132 1.16 -19.10 -8.15
N LYS A 133 0.90 -19.64 -6.95
CA LYS A 133 -0.40 -20.28 -6.63
C LYS A 133 -1.58 -19.31 -6.76
N TYR A 134 -1.37 -18.06 -6.38
CA TYR A 134 -2.43 -17.03 -6.43
C TYR A 134 -2.48 -16.32 -7.79
N PHE A 135 -1.38 -16.30 -8.54
CA PHE A 135 -1.25 -15.60 -9.82
C PHE A 135 -0.63 -16.46 -10.93
N PRO A 136 -1.24 -17.62 -11.29
CA PRO A 136 -0.61 -18.63 -12.16
C PRO A 136 -0.37 -18.17 -13.61
N ASN A 137 -1.05 -17.12 -14.06
CA ASN A 137 -0.94 -16.58 -15.42
C ASN A 137 -0.04 -15.32 -15.48
N ASN A 138 0.60 -14.93 -14.37
CA ASN A 138 1.47 -13.77 -14.36
C ASN A 138 2.87 -14.15 -14.86
N SER A 139 3.19 -13.71 -16.07
CA SER A 139 4.49 -13.94 -16.71
C SER A 139 5.54 -12.87 -16.38
N LYS A 140 5.19 -11.83 -15.60
CA LYS A 140 6.13 -10.77 -15.26
C LYS A 140 7.12 -11.21 -14.18
N PRO A 141 8.40 -10.85 -14.30
CA PRO A 141 9.41 -11.22 -13.31
C PRO A 141 9.11 -10.55 -11.96
N LEU A 142 8.97 -11.36 -10.93
CA LEU A 142 8.66 -10.93 -9.57
C LEU A 142 9.92 -10.40 -8.88
N HIS A 143 9.79 -9.26 -8.22
CA HIS A 143 10.86 -8.62 -7.47
C HIS A 143 10.45 -8.43 -6.01
N ALA A 144 11.43 -8.53 -5.13
CA ALA A 144 11.35 -8.18 -3.73
C ALA A 144 11.81 -6.73 -3.53
N GLU A 145 10.93 -5.91 -2.97
CA GLU A 145 11.33 -4.69 -2.28
C GLU A 145 11.66 -5.05 -0.83
N ILE A 146 12.93 -4.90 -0.47
CA ILE A 146 13.44 -5.16 0.88
C ILE A 146 13.77 -3.82 1.50
N ILE A 147 13.00 -3.42 2.49
CA ILE A 147 13.30 -2.28 3.35
C ILE A 147 13.96 -2.84 4.59
N TYR A 148 15.13 -2.33 4.95
CA TYR A 148 15.70 -2.62 6.25
C TYR A 148 16.25 -1.36 6.92
N ALA A 149 16.16 -1.36 8.24
CA ALA A 149 16.72 -0.31 9.07
C ALA A 149 17.56 -0.93 10.17
N GLN A 150 18.78 -0.43 10.35
CA GLN A 150 19.71 -0.96 11.36
C GLN A 150 20.06 0.10 12.40
N HIS A 151 20.03 -0.31 13.66
CA HIS A 151 20.66 0.43 14.75
C HIS A 151 21.29 -0.58 15.73
N GLN A 152 22.62 -0.53 15.86
CA GLN A 152 23.41 -1.50 16.63
C GLN A 152 23.14 -2.95 16.14
N GLU A 153 22.81 -3.87 17.04
CA GLU A 153 22.50 -5.27 16.73
C GLU A 153 21.03 -5.52 16.33
N LYS A 154 20.20 -4.47 16.26
CA LYS A 154 18.78 -4.58 15.93
C LYS A 154 18.53 -4.22 14.47
N TYR A 155 17.83 -5.12 13.77
CA TYR A 155 17.39 -4.92 12.40
C TYR A 155 15.86 -4.88 12.37
N LEU A 156 15.32 -3.90 11.66
CA LEU A 156 13.93 -3.88 11.23
C LEU A 156 13.90 -4.26 9.77
N VAL A 157 13.08 -5.23 9.38
CA VAL A 157 13.03 -5.72 8.00
C VAL A 157 11.58 -5.85 7.54
N GLY A 158 11.28 -5.21 6.42
CA GLY A 158 10.02 -5.32 5.70
C GLY A 158 10.29 -5.81 4.29
N VAL A 159 9.48 -6.75 3.82
CA VAL A 159 9.61 -7.30 2.47
C VAL A 159 8.25 -7.26 1.78
N MET A 160 8.23 -6.70 0.58
CA MET A 160 7.05 -6.62 -0.26
C MET A 160 7.35 -7.15 -1.65
N TRP A 161 6.38 -7.82 -2.26
CA TRP A 161 6.52 -8.43 -3.58
C TRP A 161 5.82 -7.57 -4.62
N SER A 162 6.52 -7.24 -5.71
CA SER A 162 5.93 -6.47 -6.80
C SER A 162 6.65 -6.70 -8.12
N THR A 163 6.08 -6.17 -9.20
CA THR A 163 6.81 -6.07 -10.48
C THR A 163 7.77 -4.89 -10.43
N ARG A 164 8.90 -4.99 -11.15
CA ARG A 164 9.92 -3.93 -11.17
C ARG A 164 9.37 -2.55 -11.53
N GLU A 165 8.44 -2.51 -12.48
CA GLU A 165 7.78 -1.29 -12.96
C GLU A 165 7.08 -0.52 -11.82
N CYS A 166 6.57 -1.21 -10.80
CA CYS A 166 5.93 -0.59 -9.63
C CYS A 166 6.95 -0.05 -8.62
N LEU A 167 8.20 -0.51 -8.67
CA LEU A 167 9.25 -0.21 -7.70
C LEU A 167 10.13 0.96 -8.11
N ASP A 168 10.24 1.24 -9.41
CA ASP A 168 11.14 2.29 -9.96
C ASP A 168 10.74 3.72 -9.56
N ASN A 169 9.53 3.94 -9.04
CA ASN A 169 9.04 5.24 -8.55
C ASN A 169 8.78 5.27 -7.03
N ALA A 170 9.47 4.41 -6.27
CA ALA A 170 9.21 4.27 -4.85
C ALA A 170 9.59 5.54 -4.05
N LYS A 171 8.61 6.09 -3.33
CA LYS A 171 8.77 7.22 -2.39
C LYS A 171 9.80 6.92 -1.31
N PRO A 172 10.42 7.92 -0.65
CA PRO A 172 11.29 7.67 0.50
C PRO A 172 10.64 6.73 1.53
N VAL A 173 11.42 5.93 2.24
CA VAL A 173 10.85 5.01 3.25
C VAL A 173 10.24 5.82 4.40
N SER A 174 8.95 5.63 4.64
CA SER A 174 8.23 6.28 5.74
C SER A 174 8.55 5.62 7.08
N ARG A 175 8.58 6.41 8.17
CA ARG A 175 8.71 5.89 9.54
C ARG A 175 7.58 4.92 9.92
N PHE A 176 6.41 5.07 9.29
CA PHE A 176 5.28 4.17 9.52
C PHE A 176 5.42 2.84 8.78
N GLN A 177 6.18 2.80 7.67
CA GLN A 177 6.58 1.52 7.06
C GLN A 177 7.57 0.78 7.98
N LEU A 178 8.45 1.52 8.67
CA LEU A 178 9.36 0.93 9.65
C LEU A 178 8.63 0.41 10.90
N ASP A 179 7.49 1.00 11.28
CA ASP A 179 6.65 0.45 12.36
C ASP A 179 6.03 -0.92 12.02
N GLU A 180 5.88 -1.22 10.72
CA GLU A 180 5.32 -2.48 10.22
C GLU A 180 6.40 -3.54 9.96
N CYS A 181 7.66 -3.16 10.01
CA CYS A 181 8.79 -4.07 9.81
C CYS A 181 8.96 -5.02 11.00
N GLU A 182 9.42 -6.23 10.71
CA GLU A 182 9.74 -7.22 11.72
C GLU A 182 11.08 -6.88 12.39
N SER A 183 11.13 -6.93 13.71
CA SER A 183 12.38 -6.77 14.47
C SER A 183 13.10 -8.11 14.57
N ILE A 184 14.25 -8.22 13.90
CA ILE A 184 15.03 -9.45 13.82
C ILE A 184 16.52 -9.21 14.14
N THR A 185 17.23 -10.30 14.44
CA THR A 185 18.69 -10.31 14.62
C THR A 185 19.41 -10.28 13.27
N PHE A 186 20.72 -9.97 13.29
CA PHE A 186 21.53 -10.03 12.07
C PHE A 186 21.54 -11.42 11.41
N LEU A 187 21.62 -12.49 12.20
CA LEU A 187 21.62 -13.85 11.67
C LEU A 187 20.30 -14.16 10.93
N GLN A 188 19.17 -13.76 11.51
CA GLN A 188 17.85 -13.90 10.89
C GLN A 188 17.73 -13.02 9.64
N PHE A 189 18.29 -11.81 9.65
CA PHE A 189 18.34 -10.96 8.46
C PHE A 189 19.11 -11.62 7.32
N GLN A 190 20.29 -12.19 7.60
CA GLN A 190 21.06 -12.93 6.60
C GLN A 190 20.28 -14.12 6.04
N GLN A 191 19.63 -14.89 6.90
CA GLN A 191 18.81 -16.02 6.50
C GLN A 191 17.65 -15.56 5.61
N ARG A 192 16.96 -14.47 5.97
CA ARG A 192 15.85 -13.93 5.17
C ARG A 192 16.31 -13.45 3.79
N LEU A 193 17.44 -12.77 3.70
CA LEU A 193 18.01 -12.36 2.40
C LEU A 193 18.33 -13.58 1.52
N LEU A 194 18.93 -14.63 2.09
CA LEU A 194 19.27 -15.86 1.38
C LEU A 194 18.03 -16.62 0.89
N GLN A 195 16.92 -16.56 1.61
CA GLN A 195 15.65 -17.15 1.19
C GLN A 195 15.05 -16.43 -0.03
N ILE A 196 15.21 -15.12 -0.11
CA ILE A 196 14.69 -14.31 -1.22
C ILE A 196 15.51 -14.51 -2.49
N ASN A 197 16.83 -14.34 -2.37
CA ASN A 197 17.74 -14.55 -3.49
C ASN A 197 19.15 -14.89 -2.99
N GLN A 198 19.61 -16.12 -3.23
CA GLN A 198 20.89 -16.57 -2.69
C GLN A 198 22.09 -15.83 -3.28
N ALA A 199 22.08 -15.59 -4.59
CA ALA A 199 23.20 -14.96 -5.29
C ALA A 199 23.34 -13.49 -4.85
N LYS A 200 22.24 -12.75 -4.83
CA LYS A 200 22.21 -11.35 -4.39
C LYS A 200 22.49 -11.18 -2.92
N ALA A 201 22.01 -12.10 -2.08
CA ALA A 201 22.34 -12.10 -0.66
C ALA A 201 23.84 -12.28 -0.43
N ARG A 202 24.48 -13.23 -1.11
CA ARG A 202 25.94 -13.44 -0.97
C ARG A 202 26.74 -12.23 -1.44
N GLU A 203 26.38 -11.65 -2.59
CA GLU A 203 26.97 -10.41 -3.10
C GLU A 203 26.88 -9.29 -2.06
N PHE A 204 25.67 -9.00 -1.59
CA PHE A 204 25.41 -7.95 -0.60
C PHE A 204 26.14 -8.18 0.73
N LEU A 205 26.06 -9.40 1.28
CA LEU A 205 26.68 -9.73 2.57
C LEU A 205 28.21 -9.72 2.50
N SER A 206 28.80 -10.04 1.34
CA SER A 206 30.24 -9.93 1.13
C SER A 206 30.70 -8.47 1.19
N GLN A 207 29.99 -7.56 0.54
CA GLN A 207 30.30 -6.12 0.57
C GLN A 207 30.10 -5.52 1.97
N TYR A 208 29.09 -6.00 2.69
CA TYR A 208 28.79 -5.56 4.05
C TYR A 208 29.92 -5.89 5.04
N LYS A 209 30.64 -7.01 4.86
CA LYS A 209 31.80 -7.39 5.70
C LYS A 209 33.03 -6.50 5.50
N TYR A 210 33.11 -5.72 4.43
CA TYR A 210 34.25 -4.84 4.15
C TYR A 210 33.98 -3.36 4.46
N THR A 211 32.75 -3.03 4.86
CA THR A 211 32.31 -1.64 5.11
C THR A 211 32.02 -1.33 6.58
N ASN A 212 32.04 -2.34 7.45
CA ASN A 212 31.97 -2.25 8.91
C ASN A 212 33.05 -3.15 9.52
#